data_AF-A0AAN9H9I2-F1
#
_entry.id   AF-A0AAN9H9I2-F1
#
_cell.length_a   1.000
_cell.length_b   1.000
_cell.length_c   1.000
_cell.angle_alpha   90.00
_cell.angle_beta   90.00
_cell.angle_gamma   90.00
#
_symmetry.space_group_name_H-M   'P 1'
#
loop_
_entity.id
_entity.type
_entity.pdbx_description
1 polymer ?
#
loop_
_entity_poly.entity_id
_entity_poly.type
_entity_poly.pdbx_seq_one_letter_code
_entity_poly.pdbx_strand_id
1 'polypeptide(L)'
;MDVELLLQCHDYDAKPEPSALDIACEKIEAQQQVIEELQKRMAEVTLKQSFGLERFLGSDDDIRFYTRFASYRHLMAFWRLIEPATRRIVRVGTQSSTSSTTAAPDNAIDLPHRPSRCLPMIDGLFLFLVYLSLGLKEKDLGDPPSAG
;
A
#
# COMPACT_ATOMS: atom_id res chain seq x y z
N MET A 1 34.08 -50.37 -23.66
CA MET A 1 33.69 -49.29 -22.74
C MET A 1 32.23 -49.49 -22.43
N ASP A 2 31.95 -50.47 -21.56
CA ASP A 2 30.60 -50.72 -21.07
C ASP A 2 30.24 -49.58 -20.12
N VAL A 3 29.59 -48.57 -20.68
CA VAL A 3 28.87 -47.59 -19.89
C VAL A 3 27.59 -48.29 -19.49
N GLU A 4 27.71 -49.12 -18.46
CA GLU A 4 26.61 -49.63 -17.64
C GLU A 4 25.88 -48.39 -17.11
N LEU A 5 24.96 -47.91 -17.93
CA LEU A 5 24.04 -46.84 -17.61
C LEU A 5 23.11 -47.47 -16.58
N LEU A 6 23.56 -47.41 -15.32
CA LEU A 6 22.80 -47.62 -14.11
C LEU A 6 21.60 -46.66 -14.19
N LEU A 7 20.60 -47.09 -14.97
CA LEU A 7 19.28 -46.52 -15.04
C LEU A 7 18.72 -46.80 -13.66
N GLN A 8 19.02 -45.87 -12.76
CA GLN A 8 18.42 -45.80 -11.44
C GLN A 8 16.94 -45.58 -11.73
N CYS A 9 16.19 -46.69 -11.84
CA CYS A 9 14.76 -46.70 -12.09
C CYS A 9 14.14 -45.98 -10.90
N HIS A 10 13.91 -44.69 -11.08
CA HIS A 10 13.21 -43.88 -10.11
C HIS A 10 11.78 -44.41 -10.05
N ASP A 11 11.43 -44.92 -8.86
CA ASP A 11 10.11 -45.46 -8.55
C ASP A 11 9.10 -44.31 -8.41
N TYR A 12 8.80 -43.66 -9.54
CA TYR A 12 7.82 -42.57 -9.62
C TYR A 12 6.38 -43.07 -9.38
N ASP A 13 6.14 -44.38 -9.53
CA ASP A 13 4.85 -45.02 -9.30
C ASP A 13 4.68 -45.54 -7.85
N ALA A 14 5.72 -45.48 -7.01
CA ALA A 14 5.59 -45.74 -5.59
C ALA A 14 4.64 -44.73 -4.95
N LYS A 15 3.52 -45.23 -4.45
CA LYS A 15 2.63 -44.42 -3.61
C LYS A 15 3.39 -44.06 -2.34
N PRO A 16 3.48 -42.77 -1.99
CA PRO A 16 4.13 -42.36 -0.76
C PRO A 16 3.45 -43.04 0.43
N GLU A 17 4.26 -43.46 1.39
CA GLU A 17 3.79 -44.07 2.63
C GLU A 17 2.73 -43.16 3.28
N PRO A 18 1.62 -43.70 3.78
CA PRO A 18 0.52 -42.91 4.34
C PRO A 18 0.99 -41.99 5.48
N SER A 19 1.96 -42.44 6.29
CA SER A 19 2.58 -41.62 7.32
C SER A 19 3.38 -40.43 6.78
N ALA A 20 4.03 -40.57 5.62
CA ALA A 20 4.74 -39.48 4.97
C ALA A 20 3.78 -38.44 4.38
N LEU A 21 2.62 -38.89 3.90
CA LEU A 21 1.54 -38.00 3.46
C LEU A 21 0.92 -37.23 4.64
N ASP A 22 0.64 -37.90 5.76
CA ASP A 22 0.08 -37.25 6.95
C ASP A 22 1.02 -36.15 7.47
N ILE A 23 2.33 -36.44 7.57
CA ILE A 23 3.35 -35.44 7.98
C ILE A 23 3.40 -34.26 7.00
N ALA A 24 3.27 -34.52 5.69
CA ALA A 24 3.24 -33.46 4.69
C ALA A 24 1.99 -32.59 4.81
N CYS A 25 0.82 -33.18 5.05
CA CYS A 25 -0.43 -32.48 5.30
C CYS A 25 -0.35 -31.60 6.55
N GLU A 26 0.12 -32.14 7.68
CA GLU A 26 0.32 -31.38 8.92
C GLU A 26 1.26 -30.19 8.70
N LYS A 27 2.34 -30.39 7.94
CA LYS A 27 3.29 -29.31 7.61
C LYS A 27 2.65 -28.24 6.73
N ILE A 28 1.86 -28.62 5.73
CA ILE A 28 1.14 -27.68 4.86
C ILE A 28 0.14 -26.86 5.67
N GLU A 29 -0.63 -27.50 6.56
CA GLU A 29 -1.58 -26.82 7.43
C GLU A 29 -0.88 -25.84 8.37
N ALA A 30 0.22 -26.25 9.01
CA ALA A 30 1.03 -25.38 9.86
C ALA A 30 1.61 -24.19 9.08
N GLN A 31 2.09 -24.42 7.85
CA GLN A 31 2.59 -23.36 6.98
C GLN A 31 1.47 -22.38 6.59
N GLN A 32 0.28 -22.89 6.29
CA GLN A 32 -0.87 -22.06 5.94
C GLN A 32 -1.29 -21.14 7.10
N GLN A 33 -1.28 -21.65 8.34
CA GLN A 33 -1.53 -20.84 9.53
C GLN A 33 -0.50 -19.73 9.72
N VAL A 34 0.79 -20.03 9.50
CA VAL A 34 1.86 -19.02 9.58
C VAL A 34 1.71 -17.95 8.50
N ILE A 35 1.30 -18.34 7.28
CA ILE A 35 1.04 -17.40 6.18
C ILE A 35 -0.10 -16.46 6.56
N GLU A 36 -1.22 -16.98 7.07
CA GLU A 36 -2.36 -16.16 7.49
C GLU A 36 -1.98 -15.17 8.61
N GLU A 37 -1.24 -15.63 9.62
CA GLU A 37 -0.78 -14.78 10.72
C GLU A 37 0.18 -13.69 10.25
N LEU A 38 1.12 -14.03 9.37
CA LEU A 38 2.04 -13.05 8.78
C LEU A 38 1.29 -12.02 7.93
N GLN A 39 0.32 -12.46 7.12
CA GLN A 39 -0.53 -11.55 6.33
C GLN A 39 -1.31 -10.59 7.23
N LYS A 40 -1.86 -11.08 8.35
CA LYS A 40 -2.56 -10.25 9.33
C LYS A 40 -1.65 -9.21 9.96
N ARG A 41 -0.44 -9.61 10.37
CA ARG A 41 0.58 -8.68 10.92
C ARG A 41 1.02 -7.64 9.90
N MET A 42 1.22 -8.05 8.65
CA MET A 42 1.53 -7.11 7.56
C MET A 42 0.40 -6.10 7.38
N ALA A 43 -0.85 -6.54 7.29
CA ALA A 43 -2.00 -5.65 7.17
C ALA A 43 -2.09 -4.66 8.33
N GLU A 44 -1.88 -5.11 9.57
CA GLU A 44 -1.89 -4.24 10.75
C GLU A 44 -0.77 -3.19 10.72
N VAL A 45 0.46 -3.59 10.37
CA VAL A 45 1.59 -2.66 10.27
C VAL A 45 1.38 -1.67 9.12
N THR A 46 0.89 -2.13 7.97
CA THR A 46 0.55 -1.28 6.83
C THR A 46 -0.54 -0.27 7.19
N LEU A 47 -1.60 -0.67 7.88
CA LEU A 47 -2.65 0.25 8.34
C LEU A 47 -2.17 1.27 9.37
N LYS A 48 -1.22 0.90 10.24
CA LYS A 48 -0.61 1.83 11.20
C LYS A 48 0.33 2.83 10.53
N GLN A 49 0.97 2.43 9.42
CA GLN A 49 1.89 3.27 8.67
C GLN A 49 1.20 4.06 7.54
N SER A 50 0.02 3.65 7.09
CA SER A 50 -0.73 4.35 6.05
C SER A 50 -1.42 5.58 6.64
N PHE A 51 -0.96 6.75 6.21
CA PHE A 51 -1.76 7.97 6.34
C PHE A 51 -2.88 7.89 5.31
N GLY A 52 -4.14 7.92 5.74
CA GLY A 52 -5.24 7.91 4.79
C GLY A 52 -6.56 7.42 5.33
N LEU A 53 -7.52 7.35 4.42
CA LEU A 53 -8.89 6.99 4.69
C LEU A 53 -9.03 5.52 5.17
N GLU A 54 -8.14 4.63 4.72
CA GLU A 54 -8.22 3.19 5.00
C GLU A 54 -8.21 2.86 6.51
N ARG A 55 -7.58 3.69 7.34
CA ARG A 55 -7.57 3.53 8.80
C ARG A 55 -8.97 3.51 9.42
N PHE A 56 -9.94 4.16 8.76
CA PHE A 56 -11.29 4.37 9.29
C PHE A 56 -12.34 3.46 8.62
N LEU A 57 -11.91 2.48 7.82
CA LEU A 57 -12.78 1.51 7.12
C LEU A 57 -13.77 0.78 8.04
N GLY A 58 -13.41 0.57 9.31
CA GLY A 58 -14.21 -0.17 10.29
C GLY A 58 -15.04 0.69 11.26
N SER A 59 -15.03 2.02 11.12
CA SER A 59 -15.68 2.93 12.08
C SER A 59 -16.48 4.01 11.35
N ASP A 60 -17.78 3.75 11.17
CA ASP A 60 -18.69 4.71 10.55
C ASP A 60 -18.84 5.99 11.38
N ASP A 61 -18.66 5.91 12.70
CA ASP A 61 -18.67 7.06 13.60
C ASP A 61 -17.46 7.97 13.33
N ASP A 62 -16.26 7.42 13.18
CA ASP A 62 -15.07 8.20 12.82
C ASP A 62 -15.23 8.85 11.45
N ILE A 63 -15.72 8.09 10.46
CA ILE A 63 -15.99 8.64 9.13
C ILE A 63 -16.94 9.83 9.22
N ARG A 64 -18.02 9.71 10.00
CA ARG A 64 -19.00 10.79 10.17
C ARG A 64 -18.42 12.00 10.88
N PHE A 65 -17.63 11.76 11.93
CA PHE A 65 -16.96 12.81 12.67
C PHE A 65 -16.03 13.63 11.76
N TYR A 66 -15.18 12.93 11.00
CA TYR A 66 -14.13 13.54 10.17
C TYR A 66 -14.59 14.04 8.81
N THR A 67 -15.64 13.49 8.22
CA THR A 67 -16.02 13.82 6.83
C THR A 67 -17.44 14.34 6.67
N ARG A 68 -18.26 14.23 7.71
CA ARG A 68 -19.71 14.52 7.71
C ARG A 68 -20.55 13.64 6.77
N PHE A 69 -19.96 12.65 6.12
CA PHE A 69 -20.71 11.59 5.46
C PHE A 69 -21.28 10.61 6.49
N ALA A 70 -22.45 10.04 6.22
CA ALA A 70 -23.13 9.17 7.18
C ALA A 70 -22.37 7.86 7.48
N SER A 71 -21.58 7.34 6.52
CA SER A 71 -20.75 6.14 6.66
C SER A 71 -19.66 6.07 5.59
N TYR A 72 -18.69 5.14 5.76
CA TYR A 72 -17.64 4.90 4.76
C TYR A 72 -18.22 4.60 3.37
N ARG A 73 -19.31 3.82 3.33
CA ARG A 73 -20.00 3.45 2.08
C ARG A 73 -20.54 4.66 1.33
N HIS A 74 -21.08 5.67 2.04
CA HIS A 74 -21.58 6.88 1.41
C HIS A 74 -20.45 7.73 0.84
N LEU A 75 -19.35 7.87 1.59
CA LEU A 75 -18.14 8.55 1.11
C LEU A 75 -17.58 7.87 -0.14
N MET A 76 -17.53 6.54 -0.18
CA MET A 76 -17.09 5.79 -1.36
C MET A 76 -18.03 5.85 -2.55
N ALA A 77 -19.34 5.88 -2.31
CA ALA A 77 -20.30 6.13 -3.39
C ALA A 77 -20.07 7.51 -4.01
N PHE A 78 -19.83 8.54 -3.19
CA PHE A 78 -19.47 9.87 -3.68
C PHE A 78 -18.13 9.87 -4.43
N TRP A 79 -17.09 9.26 -3.87
CA TRP A 79 -15.77 9.17 -4.50
C TRP A 79 -15.84 8.58 -5.91
N ARG A 80 -16.56 7.47 -6.10
CA ARG A 80 -16.70 6.82 -7.41
C ARG A 80 -17.31 7.72 -8.49
N LEU A 81 -18.15 8.68 -8.11
CA LEU A 81 -18.75 9.64 -9.04
C LEU A 81 -17.73 10.69 -9.49
N ILE A 82 -16.84 11.13 -8.60
CA ILE A 82 -15.90 12.22 -8.86
C ILE A 82 -14.51 11.74 -9.30
N GLU A 83 -14.15 10.50 -8.97
CA GLU A 83 -12.85 9.88 -9.28
C GLU A 83 -12.44 10.09 -10.75
N PRO A 84 -13.32 9.90 -11.75
CA PRO A 84 -12.95 10.15 -13.15
C PRO A 84 -12.51 11.59 -13.44
N ALA A 85 -13.11 12.56 -12.75
CA ALA A 85 -12.78 13.98 -12.89
C ALA A 85 -11.49 14.36 -12.16
N THR A 86 -11.10 13.62 -11.12
CA THR A 86 -9.88 13.91 -10.35
C THR A 86 -8.60 13.76 -11.17
N ARG A 87 -8.61 12.95 -12.24
CA ARG A 87 -7.50 12.83 -13.20
C ARG A 87 -7.12 14.13 -13.90
N ARG A 88 -8.04 15.11 -13.93
CA ARG A 88 -7.79 16.43 -14.52
C ARG A 88 -7.22 17.45 -13.52
N ILE A 89 -7.11 17.08 -12.24
CA ILE A 89 -6.61 17.99 -11.20
C ILE A 89 -5.09 18.06 -11.30
N VAL A 90 -4.57 19.25 -11.56
CA VAL A 90 -3.13 19.52 -11.56
C VAL A 90 -2.70 19.86 -10.14
N ARG A 91 -1.72 19.12 -9.61
CA ARG A 91 -1.13 19.40 -8.29
C ARG A 91 -0.01 20.41 -8.42
N VAL A 92 -0.29 21.66 -8.05
CA VAL A 92 0.71 22.73 -7.98
C VAL A 92 1.45 22.61 -6.64
N GLY A 93 2.76 22.39 -6.67
CA GLY A 93 3.58 22.24 -5.45
C GLY A 93 4.48 21.00 -5.42
N THR A 94 4.29 20.07 -6.37
CA THR A 94 5.36 19.14 -6.70
C THR A 94 6.29 19.90 -7.64
N GLN A 95 7.42 20.40 -7.15
CA GLN A 95 8.49 20.81 -8.04
C GLN A 95 8.86 19.57 -8.86
N SER A 96 8.35 19.47 -10.07
CA SER A 96 9.11 18.84 -11.14
C SER A 96 10.44 19.56 -11.10
N SER A 97 11.53 18.86 -10.84
CA SER A 97 12.87 19.36 -11.08
C SER A 97 12.95 19.70 -12.58
N THR A 98 12.51 20.90 -12.94
CA THR A 98 12.74 21.47 -14.25
C THR A 98 14.23 21.70 -14.33
N SER A 99 14.91 20.79 -15.03
CA SER A 99 16.11 21.02 -15.81
C SER A 99 16.83 22.32 -15.50
N SER A 100 17.63 22.35 -14.43
CA SER A 100 18.72 23.31 -14.33
C SER A 100 19.85 22.80 -15.21
N THR A 101 19.77 23.12 -16.50
CA THR A 101 20.94 23.17 -17.38
C THR A 101 21.88 24.21 -16.80
N THR A 102 22.89 23.78 -16.05
CA THR A 102 24.21 24.41 -15.98
C THR A 102 25.17 23.45 -15.27
N ALA A 103 26.00 22.78 -16.08
CA ALA A 103 27.35 22.28 -15.81
C ALA A 103 27.68 21.72 -14.40
N ALA A 104 27.86 20.40 -14.31
CA ALA A 104 28.79 19.78 -13.37
C ALA A 104 29.39 18.50 -14.02
N PRO A 105 30.68 18.19 -13.78
CA PRO A 105 31.37 17.07 -14.40
C PRO A 105 30.95 15.73 -13.81
N ASP A 106 31.16 14.69 -14.61
CA ASP A 106 30.90 13.29 -14.35
C ASP A 106 31.32 12.83 -12.93
N ASN A 107 30.57 11.85 -12.39
CA ASN A 107 30.70 11.17 -11.10
C ASN A 107 29.76 11.66 -9.98
N ALA A 108 28.46 11.49 -10.17
CA ALA A 108 27.53 11.31 -9.06
C ALA A 108 26.73 10.02 -9.30
N ILE A 109 26.95 9.05 -8.41
CA ILE A 109 26.20 7.79 -8.34
C ILE A 109 24.70 8.12 -8.32
N ASP A 110 23.95 7.48 -9.21
CA ASP A 110 22.48 7.54 -9.31
C ASP A 110 21.83 7.37 -7.93
N LEU A 111 21.49 8.49 -7.29
CA LEU A 111 20.61 8.48 -6.13
C LEU A 111 19.20 8.20 -6.66
N PRO A 112 18.50 7.13 -6.20
CA PRO A 112 17.21 6.78 -6.74
C PRO A 112 16.27 7.98 -6.58
N HIS A 113 15.73 8.41 -7.73
CA HIS A 113 14.68 9.40 -7.86
C HIS A 113 13.69 9.25 -6.70
N ARG A 114 13.70 10.21 -5.78
CA ARG A 114 12.74 10.25 -4.67
C ARG A 114 11.35 10.30 -5.31
N PRO A 115 10.49 9.27 -5.17
CA PRO A 115 9.16 9.36 -5.73
C PRO A 115 8.50 10.59 -5.12
N SER A 116 8.02 11.48 -5.98
CA SER A 116 7.25 12.65 -5.54
C SER A 116 6.18 12.14 -4.58
N ARG A 117 6.29 12.50 -3.29
CA ARG A 117 5.50 11.99 -2.16
C ARG A 117 4.08 12.54 -2.21
N CYS A 118 3.39 12.27 -3.30
CA CYS A 118 2.06 12.76 -3.56
C CYS A 118 1.07 11.73 -3.01
N LEU A 119 0.31 12.12 -1.98
CA LEU A 119 -0.75 11.30 -1.40
C LEU A 119 -1.72 10.81 -2.48
N PRO A 120 -2.34 9.63 -2.34
CA PRO A 120 -3.46 9.23 -3.19
C PRO A 120 -4.55 10.32 -3.21
N MET A 121 -5.23 10.52 -4.35
CA MET A 121 -6.24 11.59 -4.47
C MET A 121 -7.39 11.42 -3.47
N ILE A 122 -7.76 10.17 -3.15
CA ILE A 122 -8.79 9.85 -2.17
C ILE A 122 -8.38 10.26 -0.75
N ASP A 123 -7.11 10.11 -0.39
CA ASP A 123 -6.57 10.55 0.91
C ASP A 123 -6.44 12.07 0.98
N GLY A 124 -6.13 12.72 -0.14
CA GLY A 124 -6.19 14.18 -0.26
C GLY A 124 -7.61 14.72 -0.08
N LEU A 125 -8.61 14.06 -0.69
CA LEU A 125 -10.01 14.40 -0.48
C LEU A 125 -10.42 14.18 0.98
N PHE A 126 -10.03 13.06 1.58
CA PHE A 126 -10.30 12.79 2.99
C PHE A 126 -9.74 13.90 3.90
N LEU A 127 -8.48 14.30 3.67
CA LEU A 127 -7.85 15.39 4.42
C LEU A 127 -8.59 16.73 4.23
N PHE A 128 -9.02 17.03 3.00
CA PHE A 128 -9.83 18.21 2.72
C PHE A 128 -11.17 18.18 3.47
N LEU A 129 -11.84 17.03 3.53
CA LEU A 129 -13.10 16.87 4.27
C LEU A 129 -12.90 16.98 5.79
N VAL A 130 -11.80 16.45 6.33
CA VAL A 130 -11.38 16.64 7.74
C VAL A 130 -11.22 18.11 8.03
N TYR A 131 -10.47 18.80 7.18
CA TYR A 131 -10.23 20.21 7.28
C TYR A 131 -11.53 21.03 7.28
N LEU A 132 -12.45 20.75 6.35
CA LEU A 132 -13.77 21.39 6.31
C LEU A 132 -14.59 21.10 7.56
N SER A 133 -14.53 19.87 8.06
CA SER A 133 -15.26 19.44 9.26
C SER A 133 -14.78 20.18 10.51
N LEU A 134 -13.49 20.49 10.60
CA LEU A 134 -12.89 21.25 11.69
C LEU A 134 -13.13 22.77 11.57
N GLY A 135 -13.61 23.26 10.43
CA GLY A 135 -13.86 24.69 10.21
C GLY A 135 -12.59 25.54 10.17
N LEU A 136 -11.46 24.93 9.82
CA LEU A 136 -10.17 25.59 9.71
C LEU A 136 -10.14 26.57 8.51
N LYS A 137 -9.22 27.54 8.52
CA LYS A 137 -9.08 28.55 7.44
C LYS A 137 -7.99 28.13 6.46
N GLU A 138 -8.05 28.58 5.21
CA GLU A 138 -7.27 27.99 4.09
C GLU A 138 -5.75 27.99 4.34
N LYS A 139 -5.32 28.93 5.19
CA LYS A 139 -3.95 29.09 5.70
C LYS A 139 -3.43 27.88 6.48
N ASP A 140 -4.30 27.08 7.10
CA ASP A 140 -3.93 25.94 7.95
C ASP A 140 -3.56 24.68 7.13
N LEU A 141 -3.78 24.67 5.81
CA LEU A 141 -3.47 23.54 4.91
C LEU A 141 -2.10 23.66 4.22
N GLY A 142 -1.51 24.86 4.18
CA GLY A 142 -0.37 25.16 3.32
C GLY A 142 0.93 25.47 4.07
N ASP A 143 0.89 25.82 5.35
CA ASP A 143 2.09 26.24 6.06
C ASP A 143 2.84 25.03 6.65
N PRO A 144 4.07 24.72 6.17
CA PRO A 144 4.94 23.81 6.90
C PRO A 144 5.25 24.39 8.28
N PRO A 145 5.45 23.54 9.31
CA PRO A 145 5.76 24.02 10.64
C PRO A 145 7.02 24.87 10.59
N SER A 146 6.89 26.16 10.91
CA SER A 146 8.05 27.03 11.07
C SER A 146 8.89 26.48 12.22
N ALA A 147 10.09 25.99 11.91
CA ALA A 147 11.09 25.70 12.92
C ALA A 147 11.42 27.02 13.63
N GLY A 148 11.09 27.08 14.93
CA GLY A 148 11.64 28.06 15.86
C GLY A 148 13.03 27.67 16.32
#